data_AF-A0A9Q3JVR2-F1
#
_entry.id   AF-A0A9Q3JVR2-F1
#
_cell.length_a   1.000
_cell.length_b   1.000
_cell.length_c   1.000
_cell.angle_alpha   90.00
_cell.angle_beta   90.00
_cell.angle_gamma   90.00
#
_symmetry.space_group_name_H-M   'P 1'
#
loop_
_entity.id
_entity.type
_entity.pdbx_description
1 polymer ?
#
loop_
_entity_poly.entity_id
_entity_poly.type
_entity_poly.pdbx_seq_one_letter_code
_entity_poly.pdbx_strand_id
1 'polypeptide(L)'
;MDWVTGLVPGGKENYNTCLIIVDRFSKDMRCIPCHKEDSAMDTALLFCNNIISTCGVPKSIISDREPKFKSEFWTNLYDMLGTKLAFSTACHPQTDGLAERMIQTMVDILRSFCAYGMEYKDHEGYTHDWVTLLPAVQLAYNTSQHSTTGKTPALVEKGWNTLLPVDHLKKNLLTIHPTAKDFHDMWKRACDAAAKCIAEAKEYNKQRWDKTHMEPEFKEGDQVLVFILNLNNLKGPKKITDSLVGPFTIIKLMGKNAVEVKLRDEFSSKHLVFPISLVKPYFQTEEEKFPSRKRNPTRPEIVEVEDSPGPVSKIIRASKIRLNGKDQRQYLVRFKNQTADKDK
;
A
#
# COMPACT_ATOMS: atom_id res chain seq x y z
N MET A 1 -6.20 -9.25 -4.08
CA MET A 1 -6.09 -10.59 -4.67
C MET A 1 -5.19 -10.49 -5.88
N ASP A 2 -4.41 -11.53 -6.14
CA ASP A 2 -3.42 -11.59 -7.21
C ASP A 2 -3.12 -13.05 -7.56
N TRP A 3 -2.53 -13.30 -8.72
CA TRP A 3 -2.23 -14.64 -9.21
C TRP A 3 -0.74 -14.94 -9.22
N VAL A 4 -0.41 -16.18 -8.85
CA VAL A 4 0.90 -16.75 -9.10
C VAL A 4 0.78 -17.70 -10.27
N THR A 5 1.20 -17.21 -11.44
CA THR A 5 1.17 -17.95 -12.72
C THR A 5 2.53 -18.57 -13.03
N GLY A 6 2.56 -19.49 -13.99
CA GLY A 6 3.80 -20.14 -14.45
C GLY A 6 4.30 -21.23 -13.50
N LEU A 7 3.42 -21.77 -12.66
CA LEU A 7 3.72 -22.94 -11.86
C LEU A 7 3.66 -24.18 -12.76
N VAL A 8 4.48 -25.19 -12.45
CA VAL A 8 4.38 -26.48 -13.13
C VAL A 8 3.02 -27.12 -12.82
N PRO A 9 2.43 -27.89 -13.76
CA PRO A 9 1.21 -28.62 -13.51
C PRO A 9 1.33 -29.49 -12.24
N GLY A 10 0.42 -29.30 -11.29
CA GLY A 10 0.40 -30.01 -10.01
C GLY A 10 -1.01 -30.46 -9.63
N GLY A 11 -1.09 -31.44 -8.73
CA GLY A 11 -2.32 -32.08 -8.30
C GLY A 11 -2.91 -33.00 -9.39
N LYS A 12 -4.00 -33.70 -9.03
CA LYS A 12 -4.71 -34.59 -9.96
C LYS A 12 -5.33 -33.85 -11.16
N GLU A 13 -5.66 -32.57 -10.96
CA GLU A 13 -6.30 -31.71 -11.96
C GLU A 13 -5.29 -30.89 -12.78
N ASN A 14 -3.98 -31.10 -12.60
CA ASN A 14 -2.93 -30.38 -13.35
C ASN A 14 -3.02 -28.85 -13.24
N TYR A 15 -3.27 -28.33 -12.03
CA TYR A 15 -3.29 -26.90 -11.75
C TYR A 15 -1.95 -26.24 -12.10
N ASN A 16 -1.99 -25.08 -12.74
CA ASN A 16 -0.80 -24.36 -13.23
C ASN A 16 -0.69 -22.92 -12.68
N THR A 17 -1.66 -22.52 -11.85
CA THR A 17 -1.79 -21.18 -11.28
C THR A 17 -2.32 -21.28 -9.85
N CYS A 18 -1.99 -20.30 -9.01
CA CYS A 18 -2.55 -20.17 -7.67
C CYS A 18 -3.13 -18.76 -7.48
N LEU A 19 -4.39 -18.67 -7.06
CA LEU A 19 -5.04 -17.43 -6.65
C LEU A 19 -4.72 -17.15 -5.18
N ILE A 20 -4.08 -16.01 -4.92
CA ILE A 20 -3.82 -15.52 -3.56
C ILE A 20 -4.84 -14.45 -3.19
N ILE A 21 -5.53 -14.69 -2.08
CA ILE A 21 -6.48 -13.74 -1.49
C ILE A 21 -6.03 -13.47 -0.06
N VAL A 22 -5.94 -12.19 0.30
CA VAL A 22 -5.58 -11.77 1.66
C VAL A 22 -6.63 -10.81 2.16
N ASP A 23 -7.20 -11.12 3.33
CA ASP A 23 -8.09 -10.18 4.00
C ASP A 23 -7.30 -8.99 4.55
N ARG A 24 -7.79 -7.77 4.31
CA ARG A 24 -7.07 -6.56 4.68
C ARG A 24 -7.08 -6.31 6.18
N PHE A 25 -8.05 -6.84 6.91
CA PHE A 25 -8.20 -6.61 8.35
C PHE A 25 -7.42 -7.65 9.15
N SER A 26 -7.82 -8.92 9.06
CA SER A 26 -7.23 -10.04 9.78
C SER A 26 -5.84 -10.41 9.28
N LYS A 27 -5.54 -10.10 8.01
CA LYS A 27 -4.36 -10.59 7.29
C LYS A 27 -4.41 -12.08 6.98
N ASP A 28 -5.59 -12.72 7.11
CA ASP A 28 -5.75 -14.14 6.74
C ASP A 28 -5.49 -14.30 5.24
N MET A 29 -4.63 -15.26 4.90
CA MET A 29 -4.29 -15.60 3.53
C MET A 29 -5.00 -16.89 3.13
N ARG A 30 -5.52 -16.90 1.91
CA ARG A 30 -6.01 -18.08 1.20
C ARG A 30 -5.22 -18.28 -0.08
N CYS A 31 -4.74 -19.50 -0.30
CA CYS A 31 -4.08 -19.93 -1.54
C CYS A 31 -4.97 -20.98 -2.21
N ILE A 32 -5.47 -20.68 -3.40
CA ILE A 32 -6.43 -21.52 -4.10
C ILE A 32 -5.81 -21.98 -5.43
N PRO A 33 -5.52 -23.29 -5.60
CA PRO A 33 -4.99 -23.81 -6.86
C PRO A 33 -6.07 -23.73 -7.95
N CYS A 34 -5.66 -23.36 -9.16
CA CYS A 34 -6.55 -23.05 -10.27
C CYS A 34 -5.81 -23.16 -11.61
N HIS A 35 -6.51 -22.88 -12.70
CA HIS A 35 -5.93 -22.86 -14.04
C HIS A 35 -5.83 -21.44 -14.58
N LYS A 36 -4.76 -21.18 -15.32
CA LYS A 36 -4.56 -19.89 -16.01
C LYS A 36 -5.69 -19.63 -17.00
N GLU A 37 -6.24 -20.68 -17.57
CA GLU A 37 -7.30 -20.70 -18.56
C GLU A 37 -8.70 -20.53 -17.95
N ASP A 38 -8.84 -20.56 -16.62
CA ASP A 38 -10.14 -20.43 -15.94
C ASP A 38 -10.88 -19.17 -16.40
N SER A 39 -12.16 -19.33 -16.71
CA SER A 39 -13.00 -18.21 -17.09
C SER A 39 -13.30 -17.29 -15.90
N ALA A 40 -13.92 -16.15 -16.16
CA ALA A 40 -14.41 -15.28 -15.09
C ALA A 40 -15.47 -15.98 -14.21
N MET A 41 -16.26 -16.90 -14.80
CA MET A 41 -17.26 -17.67 -14.09
C MET A 41 -16.61 -18.72 -13.18
N ASP A 42 -15.61 -19.44 -13.68
CA ASP A 42 -14.84 -20.40 -12.87
C ASP A 42 -14.15 -19.70 -11.70
N THR A 43 -13.57 -18.53 -11.97
CA THR A 43 -12.96 -17.68 -10.93
C THR A 43 -13.98 -17.25 -9.87
N ALA A 44 -15.22 -16.90 -10.28
CA ALA A 44 -16.27 -16.53 -9.33
C ALA A 44 -16.71 -17.72 -8.48
N LEU A 45 -16.81 -18.92 -9.06
CA LEU A 45 -17.10 -20.14 -8.31
C LEU A 45 -15.98 -20.48 -7.31
N LEU A 46 -14.72 -20.35 -7.72
CA LEU A 46 -13.57 -20.50 -6.82
C LEU A 46 -13.65 -19.52 -5.65
N PHE A 47 -13.97 -18.25 -5.93
CA PHE A 47 -14.12 -17.23 -4.90
C PHE A 47 -15.30 -17.53 -3.96
N CYS A 48 -16.45 -17.93 -4.49
CA CYS A 48 -17.62 -18.31 -3.70
C CYS A 48 -17.31 -19.49 -2.77
N ASN A 49 -16.70 -20.55 -3.30
CA ASN A 49 -16.44 -21.79 -2.57
C ASN A 49 -15.39 -21.63 -1.48
N ASN A 50 -14.41 -20.76 -1.67
CA ASN A 50 -13.28 -20.64 -0.74
C ASN A 50 -13.36 -19.42 0.19
N ILE A 51 -14.03 -18.34 -0.26
CA ILE A 51 -14.11 -17.08 0.48
C ILE A 51 -15.53 -16.87 1.00
N ILE A 52 -16.52 -16.74 0.11
CA ILE A 52 -17.89 -16.35 0.53
C ILE A 52 -18.51 -17.40 1.46
N SER A 53 -18.27 -18.68 1.22
CA SER A 53 -18.74 -19.79 2.07
C SER A 53 -18.20 -19.72 3.51
N THR A 54 -17.05 -19.09 3.74
CA THR A 54 -16.39 -19.04 5.05
C THR A 54 -16.45 -17.66 5.71
N CYS A 55 -16.37 -16.59 4.94
CA CYS A 55 -16.28 -15.21 5.43
C CYS A 55 -17.50 -14.35 5.08
N GLY A 56 -18.40 -14.84 4.21
CA GLY A 56 -19.48 -14.04 3.62
C GLY A 56 -19.02 -13.11 2.50
N VAL A 57 -19.95 -12.26 2.04
CA VAL A 57 -19.70 -11.33 0.92
C VAL A 57 -18.82 -10.16 1.39
N PRO A 58 -17.66 -9.91 0.74
CA PRO A 58 -16.77 -8.83 1.14
C PRO A 58 -17.36 -7.45 0.80
N LYS A 59 -17.08 -6.44 1.62
CA LYS A 59 -17.52 -5.05 1.33
C LYS A 59 -16.81 -4.43 0.12
N SER A 60 -15.57 -4.87 -0.15
CA SER A 60 -14.75 -4.35 -1.22
C SER A 60 -13.68 -5.35 -1.62
N ILE A 61 -13.38 -5.44 -2.91
CA ILE A 61 -12.31 -6.27 -3.45
C ILE A 61 -11.29 -5.36 -4.13
N ILE A 62 -10.02 -5.57 -3.80
CA ILE A 62 -8.89 -4.94 -4.49
C ILE A 62 -8.16 -6.02 -5.27
N SER A 63 -8.04 -5.82 -6.58
CA SER A 63 -7.31 -6.72 -7.47
C SER A 63 -6.44 -5.94 -8.44
N ASP A 64 -5.55 -6.66 -9.11
CA ASP A 64 -4.89 -6.15 -10.29
C ASP A 64 -5.88 -5.99 -11.46
N ARG A 65 -5.34 -5.59 -12.61
CA ARG A 65 -6.12 -5.24 -13.80
C ARG A 65 -6.33 -6.42 -14.76
N GLU A 66 -6.24 -7.65 -14.27
CA GLU A 66 -6.38 -8.85 -15.09
C GLU A 66 -7.77 -8.91 -15.78
N PRO A 67 -7.85 -9.37 -17.05
CA PRO A 67 -9.10 -9.36 -17.80
C PRO A 67 -10.28 -10.06 -17.10
N LYS A 68 -10.00 -11.12 -16.32
CA LYS A 68 -11.02 -11.88 -15.58
C LYS A 68 -11.79 -10.99 -14.60
N PHE A 69 -11.07 -10.19 -13.81
CA PHE A 69 -11.64 -9.28 -12.81
C PHE A 69 -12.28 -8.03 -13.40
N LYS A 70 -11.97 -7.72 -14.67
CA LYS A 70 -12.60 -6.63 -15.43
C LYS A 70 -13.73 -7.07 -16.34
N SER A 71 -14.01 -8.37 -16.39
CA SER A 71 -15.10 -8.87 -17.22
C SER A 71 -16.43 -8.24 -16.79
N GLU A 72 -17.32 -8.08 -17.77
CA GLU A 72 -18.67 -7.58 -17.52
C GLU A 72 -19.39 -8.47 -16.50
N PHE A 73 -19.23 -9.79 -16.62
CA PHE A 73 -19.74 -10.77 -15.66
C PHE A 73 -19.26 -10.48 -14.23
N TRP A 74 -17.94 -10.37 -14.00
CA TRP A 74 -17.39 -10.14 -12.66
C TRP A 74 -17.88 -8.81 -12.08
N THR A 75 -17.89 -7.76 -12.91
CA THR A 75 -18.33 -6.43 -12.49
C THR A 75 -19.80 -6.43 -12.08
N ASN A 76 -20.69 -7.00 -12.91
CA ASN A 76 -22.12 -7.07 -12.62
C ASN A 76 -22.43 -7.97 -11.42
N LEU A 77 -21.74 -9.10 -11.28
CA LEU A 77 -21.91 -10.01 -10.15
C LEU A 77 -21.66 -9.29 -8.82
N TYR A 78 -20.56 -8.56 -8.70
CA TYR A 78 -20.22 -7.88 -7.45
C TYR A 78 -20.98 -6.58 -7.24
N ASP A 79 -21.47 -5.93 -8.31
CA ASP A 79 -22.43 -4.82 -8.19
C ASP A 79 -23.76 -5.31 -7.58
N MET A 80 -24.30 -6.43 -8.08
CA MET A 80 -25.49 -7.08 -7.50
C MET A 80 -25.32 -7.48 -6.03
N LEU A 81 -24.12 -7.90 -5.65
CA LEU A 81 -23.77 -8.27 -4.28
C LEU A 81 -23.42 -7.05 -3.40
N GLY A 82 -23.48 -5.82 -3.93
CA GLY A 82 -23.14 -4.59 -3.19
C GLY A 82 -21.66 -4.48 -2.81
N THR A 83 -20.78 -5.20 -3.51
CA THR A 83 -19.34 -5.25 -3.27
C THR A 83 -18.62 -4.21 -4.13
N LYS A 84 -17.82 -3.34 -3.50
CA LYS A 84 -17.05 -2.33 -4.23
C LYS A 84 -15.79 -2.93 -4.86
N LEU A 85 -15.72 -2.94 -6.19
CA LEU A 85 -14.52 -3.33 -6.91
C LEU A 85 -13.56 -2.13 -7.04
N ALA A 86 -12.29 -2.34 -6.69
CA ALA A 86 -11.22 -1.39 -6.91
C ALA A 86 -10.05 -2.11 -7.60
N PHE A 87 -9.61 -1.55 -8.72
CA PHE A 87 -8.47 -2.09 -9.46
C PHE A 87 -7.24 -1.28 -9.12
N SER A 88 -6.15 -1.94 -8.73
CA SER A 88 -4.88 -1.27 -8.51
C SER A 88 -4.49 -0.50 -9.78
N THR A 89 -4.00 0.72 -9.56
CA THR A 89 -3.49 1.57 -10.64
C THR A 89 -2.01 1.78 -10.39
N ALA A 90 -1.21 1.87 -11.45
CA ALA A 90 0.21 2.22 -11.34
C ALA A 90 0.48 3.60 -10.68
N CYS A 91 -0.55 4.32 -10.22
CA CYS A 91 -0.48 5.71 -9.81
C CYS A 91 -1.14 6.06 -8.46
N HIS A 92 -1.46 5.10 -7.56
CA HIS A 92 -1.88 5.41 -6.17
C HIS A 92 -1.02 4.72 -5.09
N PRO A 93 0.24 5.15 -4.91
CA PRO A 93 1.23 4.45 -4.08
C PRO A 93 0.90 4.40 -2.58
N GLN A 94 0.03 5.28 -2.09
CA GLN A 94 -0.11 5.52 -0.66
C GLN A 94 -1.15 4.63 0.04
N THR A 95 -2.28 4.38 -0.61
CA THR A 95 -3.37 3.55 -0.07
C THR A 95 -3.25 2.11 -0.55
N ASP A 96 -2.81 1.90 -1.79
CA ASP A 96 -2.64 0.56 -2.38
C ASP A 96 -1.26 -0.03 -2.08
N GLY A 97 -0.22 0.79 -1.85
CA GLY A 97 1.15 0.31 -1.70
C GLY A 97 1.41 -0.58 -0.47
N LEU A 98 0.57 -0.54 0.57
CA LEU A 98 0.66 -1.50 1.69
C LEU A 98 0.03 -2.86 1.33
N ALA A 99 -1.13 -2.84 0.67
CA ALA A 99 -1.80 -4.06 0.23
C ALA A 99 -1.00 -4.73 -0.90
N GLU A 100 -0.46 -3.96 -1.84
CA GLU A 100 0.42 -4.43 -2.90
C GLU A 100 1.69 -5.06 -2.33
N ARG A 101 2.40 -4.38 -1.41
CA ARG A 101 3.60 -4.96 -0.77
C ARG A 101 3.30 -6.25 -0.01
N MET A 102 2.17 -6.30 0.67
CA MET A 102 1.73 -7.50 1.38
C MET A 102 1.47 -8.65 0.40
N ILE A 103 0.71 -8.41 -0.67
CA ILE A 103 0.45 -9.40 -1.71
C ILE A 103 1.76 -9.88 -2.34
N GLN A 104 2.66 -8.97 -2.71
CA GLN A 104 3.96 -9.34 -3.29
C GLN A 104 4.79 -10.21 -2.33
N THR A 105 4.78 -9.89 -1.03
CA THR A 105 5.44 -10.72 -0.02
C THR A 105 4.83 -12.13 0.02
N MET A 106 3.50 -12.26 -0.08
CA MET A 106 2.84 -13.57 -0.13
C MET A 106 3.17 -14.33 -1.40
N VAL A 107 3.24 -13.65 -2.54
CA VAL A 107 3.66 -14.23 -3.81
C VAL A 107 5.09 -14.78 -3.72
N ASP A 108 6.01 -14.04 -3.11
CA ASP A 108 7.40 -14.48 -2.95
C ASP A 108 7.52 -15.68 -2.00
N ILE A 109 6.80 -15.67 -0.87
CA ILE A 109 6.70 -16.82 0.04
C ILE A 109 6.17 -18.03 -0.72
N LEU A 110 5.08 -17.86 -1.49
CA LEU A 110 4.46 -18.95 -2.21
C LEU A 110 5.39 -19.51 -3.30
N ARG A 111 6.06 -18.65 -4.08
CA ARG A 111 7.02 -19.10 -5.11
C ARG A 111 8.17 -19.91 -4.52
N SER A 112 8.75 -19.43 -3.42
CA SER A 112 9.82 -20.14 -2.70
C SER A 112 9.32 -21.49 -2.19
N PHE A 113 8.11 -21.52 -1.63
CA PHE A 113 7.52 -22.75 -1.10
C PHE A 113 7.11 -23.75 -2.18
N CYS A 114 6.53 -23.30 -3.29
CA CYS A 114 6.22 -24.14 -4.43
C CYS A 114 7.49 -24.75 -5.03
N ALA A 115 8.60 -24.00 -5.07
CA ALA A 115 9.90 -24.53 -5.50
C ALA A 115 10.37 -25.68 -4.61
N TYR A 116 10.25 -25.55 -3.29
CA TYR A 116 10.50 -26.64 -2.35
C TYR A 116 9.64 -27.88 -2.65
N GLY A 117 8.34 -27.71 -2.89
CA GLY A 117 7.44 -28.82 -3.21
C GLY A 117 7.83 -29.58 -4.46
N MET A 118 8.29 -28.89 -5.51
CA MET A 118 8.76 -29.55 -6.74
C MET A 118 9.97 -30.46 -6.53
N GLU A 119 10.82 -30.16 -5.54
CA GLU A 119 12.05 -30.92 -5.25
C GLU A 119 11.86 -31.99 -4.18
N TYR A 120 10.78 -31.91 -3.40
CA TYR A 120 10.55 -32.81 -2.28
C TYR A 120 10.16 -34.21 -2.76
N LYS A 121 10.95 -35.20 -2.35
CA LYS A 121 10.64 -36.62 -2.50
C LYS A 121 10.47 -37.23 -1.12
N ASP A 122 9.41 -38.00 -0.93
CA ASP A 122 9.28 -38.81 0.27
C ASP A 122 10.20 -40.05 0.21
N HIS A 123 10.11 -40.88 1.25
CA HIS A 123 10.93 -42.08 1.40
C HIS A 123 10.63 -43.18 0.37
N GLU A 124 9.47 -43.13 -0.30
CA GLU A 124 9.10 -44.03 -1.40
C GLU A 124 9.46 -43.44 -2.78
N GLY A 125 10.02 -42.22 -2.81
CA GLY A 125 10.40 -41.51 -4.03
C GLY A 125 9.22 -40.79 -4.70
N TYR A 126 8.06 -40.69 -4.03
CA TYR A 126 6.92 -39.92 -4.50
C TYR A 126 7.20 -38.42 -4.34
N THR A 127 7.05 -37.67 -5.43
CA THR A 127 7.15 -36.21 -5.39
C THR A 127 5.81 -35.65 -4.93
N HIS A 128 5.77 -35.02 -3.75
CA HIS A 128 4.59 -34.27 -3.34
C HIS A 128 4.61 -32.91 -4.02
N ASP A 129 3.66 -32.66 -4.91
CA ASP A 129 3.61 -31.41 -5.65
C ASP A 129 3.24 -30.21 -4.76
N TRP A 130 3.43 -29.01 -5.32
CA TRP A 130 3.13 -27.76 -4.65
C TRP A 130 1.66 -27.65 -4.20
N VAL A 131 0.71 -28.29 -4.92
CA VAL A 131 -0.73 -28.25 -4.61
C VAL A 131 -1.01 -29.02 -3.32
N THR A 132 -0.43 -30.20 -3.17
CA THR A 132 -0.59 -31.02 -1.96
C THR A 132 -0.01 -30.36 -0.71
N LEU A 133 1.01 -29.51 -0.88
CA LEU A 133 1.71 -28.83 0.21
C LEU A 133 1.14 -27.44 0.51
N LEU A 134 0.32 -26.84 -0.37
CA LEU A 134 -0.32 -25.52 -0.17
C LEU A 134 -0.96 -25.34 1.23
N PRO A 135 -1.69 -26.32 1.78
CA PRO A 135 -2.30 -26.16 3.09
C PRO A 135 -1.28 -25.88 4.22
N ALA A 136 -0.06 -26.41 4.11
CA ALA A 136 0.98 -26.19 5.11
C ALA A 136 1.48 -24.73 5.10
N VAL A 137 1.67 -24.11 3.93
CA VAL A 137 2.08 -22.69 3.85
C VAL A 137 0.98 -21.76 4.31
N GLN A 138 -0.28 -22.04 3.95
CA GLN A 138 -1.42 -21.26 4.42
C GLN A 138 -1.54 -21.31 5.95
N LEU A 139 -1.43 -22.51 6.53
CA LEU A 139 -1.49 -22.69 7.98
C LEU A 139 -0.32 -21.98 8.67
N ALA A 140 0.92 -22.21 8.22
CA ALA A 140 2.12 -21.62 8.82
C ALA A 140 2.06 -20.09 8.80
N TYR A 141 1.57 -19.49 7.72
CA TYR A 141 1.39 -18.04 7.62
C TYR A 141 0.27 -17.54 8.54
N ASN A 142 -0.91 -18.17 8.52
CA ASN A 142 -2.06 -17.72 9.31
C ASN A 142 -1.87 -17.93 10.82
N THR A 143 -0.91 -18.76 11.25
CA THR A 143 -0.49 -18.90 12.65
C THR A 143 0.76 -18.10 13.01
N SER A 144 1.39 -17.42 12.05
CA SER A 144 2.54 -16.55 12.31
C SER A 144 2.07 -15.16 12.74
N GLN A 145 2.77 -14.56 13.71
CA GLN A 145 2.42 -13.21 14.18
C GLN A 145 2.71 -12.16 13.10
N HIS A 146 1.70 -11.39 12.73
CA HIS A 146 1.84 -10.33 11.74
C HIS A 146 2.23 -9.00 12.41
N SER A 147 3.20 -8.28 11.84
CA SER A 147 3.76 -7.06 12.45
C SER A 147 2.72 -5.94 12.64
N THR A 148 1.81 -5.77 11.68
CA THR A 148 0.78 -4.72 11.73
C THR A 148 -0.28 -4.97 12.80
N THR A 149 -0.69 -6.22 13.03
CA THR A 149 -1.78 -6.54 13.97
C THR A 149 -1.26 -6.93 15.35
N GLY A 150 0.02 -7.30 15.46
CA GLY A 150 0.60 -7.88 16.68
C GLY A 150 -0.03 -9.21 17.08
N LYS A 151 -0.86 -9.80 16.22
CA LYS A 151 -1.60 -11.05 16.45
C LYS A 151 -1.44 -11.97 15.24
N THR A 152 -1.77 -13.25 15.40
CA THR A 152 -1.81 -14.18 14.27
C THR A 152 -3.07 -13.91 13.45
N PRO A 153 -3.03 -14.04 12.11
CA PRO A 153 -4.21 -13.86 11.28
C PRO A 153 -5.40 -14.73 11.70
N ALA A 154 -5.14 -16.01 12.01
CA ALA A 154 -6.18 -16.93 12.47
C ALA A 154 -6.85 -16.48 13.78
N LEU A 155 -6.09 -15.89 14.72
CA LEU A 155 -6.66 -15.34 15.95
C LEU A 155 -7.56 -14.14 15.67
N VAL A 156 -7.19 -13.29 14.72
CA VAL A 156 -7.99 -12.10 14.37
C VAL A 156 -9.26 -12.48 13.60
N GLU A 157 -9.17 -13.46 12.70
CA GLU A 157 -10.31 -13.92 11.89
C GLU A 157 -11.27 -14.79 12.72
N LYS A 158 -10.77 -15.78 13.45
CA LYS A 158 -11.58 -16.83 14.11
C LYS A 158 -11.80 -16.59 15.61
N GLY A 159 -10.97 -15.75 16.24
CA GLY A 159 -11.05 -15.47 17.67
C GLY A 159 -10.33 -16.49 18.56
N TRP A 160 -9.67 -17.51 18.01
CA TRP A 160 -8.86 -18.48 18.76
C TRP A 160 -7.55 -18.82 18.05
N ASN A 161 -6.57 -19.30 18.82
CA ASN A 161 -5.31 -19.78 18.26
C ASN A 161 -5.54 -21.14 17.58
N THR A 162 -5.24 -21.24 16.30
CA THR A 162 -5.25 -22.52 15.59
C THR A 162 -4.14 -23.40 16.13
N LEU A 163 -4.50 -24.62 16.55
CA LEU A 163 -3.54 -25.64 16.96
C LEU A 163 -2.89 -26.25 15.71
N LEU A 164 -1.57 -26.34 15.67
CA LEU A 164 -0.88 -26.99 14.56
C LEU A 164 -0.96 -28.51 14.74
N PRO A 165 -1.11 -29.30 13.66
CA PRO A 165 -1.06 -30.77 13.74
C PRO A 165 0.22 -31.30 14.41
N VAL A 166 1.33 -30.57 14.29
CA VAL A 166 2.61 -30.90 14.94
C VAL A 166 2.61 -30.70 16.46
N ASP A 167 1.73 -29.84 16.99
CA ASP A 167 1.67 -29.53 18.43
C ASP A 167 0.96 -30.63 19.24
N HIS A 168 0.13 -31.45 18.57
CA HIS A 168 -0.79 -32.40 19.21
C HIS A 168 -0.40 -33.88 19.02
N LEU A 169 0.89 -34.17 18.87
CA LEU A 169 1.33 -35.57 18.81
C LEU A 169 1.18 -36.25 20.18
N LYS A 170 0.36 -37.30 20.24
CA LYS A 170 0.32 -38.17 21.43
C LYS A 170 1.68 -38.86 21.58
N LYS A 171 2.40 -38.55 22.65
CA LYS A 171 3.74 -39.09 22.93
C LYS A 171 3.77 -40.61 23.17
N ASN A 172 2.64 -41.21 23.54
CA ASN A 172 2.53 -42.61 23.96
C ASN A 172 1.58 -43.41 23.04
N LEU A 173 1.87 -43.45 21.74
CA LEU A 173 1.16 -44.35 20.82
C LEU A 173 1.84 -45.73 20.84
N LEU A 174 1.10 -46.76 21.26
CA LEU A 174 1.59 -48.15 21.32
C LEU A 174 1.84 -48.74 19.92
N THR A 175 1.10 -48.27 18.91
CA THR A 175 1.23 -48.71 17.52
C THR A 175 0.91 -47.54 16.61
N ILE A 176 1.76 -47.29 15.62
CA ILE A 176 1.60 -46.23 14.62
C ILE A 176 1.61 -46.88 13.26
N HIS A 177 0.57 -46.63 12.46
CA HIS A 177 0.53 -47.09 11.07
C HIS A 177 1.65 -46.39 10.27
N PRO A 178 2.50 -47.11 9.50
CA PRO A 178 3.63 -46.52 8.76
C PRO A 178 3.21 -45.30 7.91
N THR A 179 2.22 -45.47 7.04
CA THR A 179 1.73 -44.37 6.17
C THR A 179 1.21 -43.15 6.94
N ALA A 180 0.66 -43.33 8.15
CA ALA A 180 0.22 -42.21 8.97
C ALA A 180 1.41 -41.43 9.55
N LYS A 181 2.51 -42.13 9.87
CA LYS A 181 3.77 -41.52 10.26
C LYS A 181 4.39 -40.76 9.10
N ASP A 182 4.39 -41.33 7.90
CA ASP A 182 4.95 -40.68 6.72
C ASP A 182 4.18 -39.42 6.34
N PHE A 183 2.85 -39.48 6.41
CA PHE A 183 1.99 -38.30 6.24
C PHE A 183 2.29 -37.21 7.28
N HIS A 184 2.49 -37.60 8.55
CA HIS A 184 2.88 -36.66 9.60
C HIS A 184 4.24 -36.02 9.32
N ASP A 185 5.24 -36.83 8.95
CA ASP A 185 6.60 -36.35 8.67
C ASP A 185 6.63 -35.44 7.44
N MET A 186 5.87 -35.77 6.38
CA MET A 186 5.64 -34.90 5.22
C MET A 186 5.06 -33.56 5.67
N TRP A 187 3.96 -33.58 6.44
CA TRP A 187 3.31 -32.36 6.90
C TRP A 187 4.22 -31.49 7.76
N LYS A 188 4.98 -32.12 8.68
CA LYS A 188 5.93 -31.43 9.54
C LYS A 188 7.01 -30.73 8.72
N ARG A 189 7.63 -31.42 7.76
CA ARG A 189 8.64 -30.83 6.86
C ARG A 189 8.07 -29.68 6.04
N ALA A 190 6.85 -29.83 5.53
CA ALA A 190 6.17 -28.77 4.80
C ALA A 190 5.92 -27.54 5.68
N CYS A 191 5.48 -27.72 6.93
CA CYS A 191 5.33 -26.61 7.88
C CYS A 191 6.69 -25.95 8.22
N ASP A 192 7.75 -26.73 8.44
CA ASP A 192 9.09 -26.21 8.74
C ASP A 192 9.65 -25.41 7.55
N ALA A 193 9.49 -25.93 6.32
CA ALA A 193 9.87 -25.25 5.10
C ALA A 193 9.08 -23.95 4.89
N ALA A 194 7.75 -23.98 5.11
CA ALA A 194 6.92 -22.79 5.03
C ALA A 194 7.35 -21.72 6.05
N ALA A 195 7.61 -22.12 7.30
CA ALA A 195 8.09 -21.22 8.34
C ALA A 195 9.43 -20.56 7.95
N LYS A 196 10.33 -21.34 7.33
CA LYS A 196 11.59 -20.82 6.79
C LYS A 196 11.36 -19.80 5.67
N CYS A 197 10.54 -20.11 4.66
CA CYS A 197 10.22 -19.17 3.58
C CYS A 197 9.60 -17.86 4.11
N ILE A 198 8.71 -17.94 5.11
CA ILE A 198 8.10 -16.78 5.76
C ILE A 198 9.16 -15.94 6.49
N ALA A 199 10.07 -16.60 7.23
CA ALA A 199 11.14 -15.92 7.95
C ALA A 199 12.12 -15.21 6.99
N GLU A 200 12.51 -15.88 5.90
CA GLU A 200 13.36 -15.33 4.85
C GLU A 200 12.71 -14.12 4.17
N ALA A 201 11.43 -14.21 3.81
CA ALA A 201 10.69 -13.10 3.23
C ALA A 201 10.58 -11.90 4.18
N LYS A 202 10.38 -12.16 5.48
CA LYS A 202 10.35 -11.12 6.51
C LYS A 202 11.70 -10.41 6.65
N GLU A 203 12.80 -11.18 6.68
CA GLU A 203 14.15 -10.64 6.77
C GLU A 203 14.54 -9.87 5.52
N TYR A 204 14.24 -10.39 4.32
CA TYR A 204 14.46 -9.70 3.06
C TYR A 204 13.72 -8.36 3.01
N ASN A 205 12.43 -8.35 3.39
CA ASN A 205 11.63 -7.13 3.45
C ASN A 205 12.18 -6.11 4.46
N LYS A 206 12.65 -6.59 5.62
CA LYS A 206 13.30 -5.74 6.63
C LYS A 206 14.58 -5.12 6.09
N GLN A 207 15.49 -5.90 5.51
CA GLN A 207 16.73 -5.38 4.92
C GLN A 207 16.46 -4.38 3.79
N ARG A 208 15.45 -4.64 2.95
CA ARG A 208 15.05 -3.74 1.89
C ARG A 208 14.50 -2.43 2.45
N TRP A 209 13.67 -2.51 3.50
CA TRP A 209 13.19 -1.35 4.23
C TRP A 209 14.37 -0.57 4.81
N ASP A 210 15.24 -1.19 5.61
CA ASP A 210 16.37 -0.52 6.26
C ASP A 210 17.33 0.15 5.25
N LYS A 211 17.54 -0.45 4.07
CA LYS A 211 18.36 0.16 3.00
C LYS A 211 17.72 1.36 2.33
N THR A 212 16.39 1.40 2.21
CA THR A 212 15.67 2.43 1.45
C THR A 212 15.00 3.47 2.34
N HIS A 213 14.76 3.14 3.61
CA HIS A 213 14.24 4.03 4.63
C HIS A 213 15.41 4.77 5.28
N MET A 214 15.62 6.00 4.83
CA MET A 214 16.27 7.00 5.66
C MET A 214 15.18 7.89 6.22
N GLU A 215 14.92 7.80 7.52
CA GLU A 215 14.12 8.79 8.23
C GLU A 215 14.91 10.10 8.18
N PRO A 216 14.39 11.17 7.54
CA PRO A 216 15.06 12.46 7.62
C PRO A 216 14.98 12.91 9.08
N GLU A 217 16.14 13.14 9.70
CA GLU A 217 16.21 13.78 11.01
C GLU A 217 15.82 15.24 10.88
N PHE A 218 14.52 15.51 10.97
CA PHE A 218 14.00 16.87 11.00
C PHE A 218 14.19 17.48 12.38
N LYS A 219 14.50 18.77 12.42
CA LYS A 219 14.54 19.60 13.62
C LYS A 219 13.49 20.70 13.54
N GLU A 220 13.07 21.19 14.69
CA GLU A 220 12.25 22.41 14.75
C GLU A 220 13.01 23.57 14.10
N GLY A 221 12.35 24.29 13.19
CA GLY A 221 12.97 25.34 12.38
C GLY A 221 13.46 24.91 10.99
N ASP A 222 13.57 23.62 10.70
CA ASP A 222 13.97 23.16 9.35
C ASP A 222 12.94 23.57 8.30
N GLN A 223 13.45 23.89 7.10
CA GLN A 223 12.61 24.13 5.93
C GLN A 223 12.31 22.83 5.20
N VAL A 224 11.03 22.64 4.87
CA VAL A 224 10.55 21.42 4.24
C VAL A 224 9.56 21.69 3.12
N LEU A 225 9.47 20.72 2.22
CA LEU A 225 8.45 20.62 1.19
C LEU A 225 7.40 19.59 1.62
N VAL A 226 6.12 19.92 1.43
CA VAL A 226 4.98 19.05 1.77
C VAL A 226 4.31 18.55 0.49
N PHE A 227 3.98 17.26 0.43
CA PHE A 227 3.30 16.67 -0.73
C PHE A 227 1.85 17.15 -0.90
N ILE A 228 1.47 17.40 -2.15
CA ILE A 228 0.17 17.99 -2.55
C ILE A 228 -1.02 17.05 -2.38
N LEU A 229 -0.78 15.74 -2.24
CA LEU A 229 -1.84 14.74 -2.03
C LEU A 229 -2.78 15.10 -0.85
N ASN A 230 -2.31 15.90 0.12
CA ASN A 230 -3.13 16.38 1.25
C ASN A 230 -3.66 17.82 1.09
N LEU A 231 -3.24 18.55 0.06
CA LEU A 231 -3.65 19.93 -0.20
C LEU A 231 -4.67 19.99 -1.34
N ASN A 232 -5.86 19.43 -1.13
CA ASN A 232 -6.98 19.64 -2.05
C ASN A 232 -7.23 21.16 -2.18
N ASN A 233 -7.11 21.71 -3.40
CA ASN A 233 -7.38 23.11 -3.84
C ASN A 233 -6.21 23.88 -4.48
N LEU A 234 -5.12 23.24 -4.89
CA LEU A 234 -4.17 23.90 -5.78
C LEU A 234 -4.78 24.09 -7.17
N LYS A 235 -4.84 25.34 -7.62
CA LYS A 235 -5.37 25.71 -8.94
C LYS A 235 -4.48 25.08 -10.02
N GLY A 236 -5.05 24.16 -10.81
CA GLY A 236 -4.44 23.63 -12.02
C GLY A 236 -4.67 22.13 -12.23
N PRO A 237 -4.38 21.60 -13.43
CA PRO A 237 -4.42 20.16 -13.68
C PRO A 237 -3.33 19.44 -12.89
N LYS A 238 -3.72 18.41 -12.12
CA LYS A 238 -2.83 17.61 -11.23
C LYS A 238 -1.56 17.06 -11.89
N LYS A 239 -1.53 16.94 -13.22
CA LYS A 239 -0.38 16.44 -14.00
C LYS A 239 0.69 17.50 -14.27
N ILE A 240 0.36 18.79 -14.16
CA ILE A 240 1.26 19.91 -14.52
C ILE A 240 1.72 20.67 -13.27
N THR A 241 0.99 20.56 -12.17
CA THR A 241 1.41 21.11 -10.88
C THR A 241 2.56 20.28 -10.31
N ASP A 242 3.52 20.94 -9.65
CA ASP A 242 4.53 20.25 -8.84
C ASP A 242 3.86 19.27 -7.89
N SER A 243 4.56 18.22 -7.43
CA SER A 243 4.00 17.27 -6.45
C SER A 243 4.25 17.69 -4.99
N LEU A 244 5.13 18.69 -4.80
CA LEU A 244 5.67 19.16 -3.53
C LEU A 244 5.50 20.69 -3.47
N VAL A 245 5.02 21.21 -2.33
CA VAL A 245 4.83 22.65 -2.10
C VAL A 245 5.63 23.08 -0.88
N GLY A 246 6.21 24.27 -0.96
CA GLY A 246 6.94 24.92 0.12
C GLY A 246 7.84 26.01 -0.44
N PRO A 247 8.90 26.41 0.28
CA PRO A 247 9.29 25.90 1.59
C PRO A 247 8.33 26.34 2.70
N PHE A 248 8.11 25.44 3.65
CA PHE A 248 7.43 25.70 4.92
C PHE A 248 8.36 25.36 6.09
N THR A 249 8.14 25.98 7.24
CA THR A 249 8.99 25.77 8.43
C THR A 249 8.34 24.79 9.39
N ILE A 250 9.11 23.83 9.90
CA ILE A 250 8.66 22.95 10.99
C ILE A 250 8.53 23.77 12.27
N ILE A 251 7.32 23.80 12.84
CA ILE A 251 7.06 24.42 14.15
C ILE A 251 7.43 23.44 15.25
N LYS A 252 6.99 22.18 15.11
CA LYS A 252 7.09 21.18 16.17
C LYS A 252 7.19 19.77 15.61
N LEU A 253 7.96 18.92 16.27
CA LEU A 253 7.98 17.48 16.00
C LEU A 253 6.95 16.76 16.86
N MET A 254 5.99 16.10 16.22
CA MET A 254 4.93 15.33 16.90
C MET A 254 5.38 13.86 17.00
N GLY A 255 6.38 13.62 17.85
CA GLY A 255 7.04 12.31 18.00
C GLY A 255 7.89 11.94 16.79
N LYS A 256 8.02 10.63 16.52
CA LYS A 256 8.84 10.09 15.41
C LYS A 256 8.14 10.06 14.05
N ASN A 257 6.83 10.29 13.98
CA ASN A 257 6.05 9.95 12.77
C ASN A 257 5.39 11.15 12.09
N ALA A 258 5.34 12.32 12.74
CA ALA A 258 4.68 13.49 12.19
C ALA A 258 5.38 14.79 12.57
N VAL A 259 5.25 15.78 11.70
CA VAL A 259 5.75 17.15 11.89
C VAL A 259 4.60 18.14 11.76
N GLU A 260 4.59 19.13 12.63
CA GLU A 260 3.73 20.30 12.53
C GLU A 260 4.45 21.40 11.75
N VAL A 261 3.80 21.89 10.69
CA VAL A 261 4.40 22.77 9.71
C VAL A 261 3.63 24.09 9.67
N LYS A 262 4.35 25.21 9.64
CA LYS A 262 3.79 26.55 9.46
C LYS A 262 3.36 26.72 8.00
N LEU A 263 2.08 26.49 7.75
CA LEU A 263 1.47 26.73 6.47
C LEU A 263 1.30 28.24 6.21
N ARG A 264 1.48 28.66 4.96
CA ARG A 264 1.17 30.04 4.52
C ARG A 264 -0.34 30.27 4.54
N ASP A 265 -0.79 31.51 4.64
CA ASP A 265 -2.20 31.91 4.74
C ASP A 265 -3.12 31.25 3.68
N GLU A 266 -2.59 30.99 2.49
CA GLU A 266 -3.30 30.31 1.39
C GLU A 266 -3.71 28.85 1.72
N PHE A 267 -3.03 28.22 2.69
CA PHE A 267 -3.28 26.85 3.16
C PHE A 267 -3.75 26.81 4.62
N SER A 268 -4.11 27.95 5.22
CA SER A 268 -4.57 28.06 6.62
C SER A 268 -5.80 27.21 6.96
N SER A 269 -6.58 26.79 5.95
CA SER A 269 -7.72 25.88 6.10
C SER A 269 -7.33 24.39 6.18
N LYS A 270 -6.03 24.05 6.13
CA LYS A 270 -5.53 22.67 6.13
C LYS A 270 -4.93 22.30 7.48
N HIS A 271 -4.96 21.01 7.77
CA HIS A 271 -4.29 20.47 8.96
C HIS A 271 -2.79 20.79 8.91
N LEU A 272 -2.27 21.30 10.03
CA LEU A 272 -0.87 21.72 10.17
C LEU A 272 0.08 20.53 10.39
N VAL A 273 -0.46 19.35 10.72
CA VAL A 273 0.31 18.14 11.05
C VAL A 273 0.38 17.21 9.85
N PHE A 274 1.60 16.87 9.43
CA PHE A 274 1.87 15.98 8.30
C PHE A 274 2.72 14.79 8.75
N PRO A 275 2.43 13.56 8.27
CA PRO A 275 3.34 12.43 8.42
C PRO A 275 4.73 12.74 7.85
N ILE A 276 5.80 12.30 8.50
CA ILE A 276 7.20 12.50 8.03
C ILE A 276 7.40 11.99 6.60
N SER A 277 6.72 10.91 6.22
CA SER A 277 6.76 10.33 4.87
C SER A 277 6.21 11.26 3.77
N LEU A 278 5.42 12.28 4.15
CA LEU A 278 4.85 13.27 3.25
C LEU A 278 5.61 14.60 3.24
N VAL A 279 6.77 14.63 3.90
CA VAL A 279 7.62 15.81 4.04
C VAL A 279 9.02 15.50 3.53
N LYS A 280 9.59 16.42 2.76
CA LYS A 280 10.97 16.32 2.28
C LYS A 280 11.80 17.50 2.75
N PRO A 281 13.09 17.32 3.09
CA PRO A 281 13.97 18.43 3.40
C PRO A 281 14.06 19.37 2.19
N TYR A 282 13.96 20.68 2.45
CA TYR A 282 14.20 21.71 1.46
C TYR A 282 15.66 22.13 1.52
N PHE A 283 16.39 21.95 0.43
CA PHE A 283 17.75 22.47 0.28
C PHE A 283 17.70 23.72 -0.59
N GLN A 284 18.09 24.86 -0.01
CA GLN A 284 18.22 26.10 -0.76
C GLN A 284 19.38 25.97 -1.74
N THR A 285 19.09 26.06 -3.04
CA THR A 285 20.14 26.04 -4.07
C THR A 285 21.00 27.31 -3.93
N GLU A 286 22.29 27.13 -3.69
CA GLU A 286 23.32 28.18 -3.76
C GLU A 286 23.35 28.75 -5.18
N GLU A 287 23.08 30.06 -5.33
CA GLU A 287 22.96 30.73 -6.62
C GLU A 287 24.27 30.71 -7.42
N GLU A 288 25.41 30.66 -6.72
CA GLU A 288 26.74 30.59 -7.31
C GLU A 288 27.02 29.29 -8.06
N LYS A 289 26.41 28.17 -7.64
CA LYS A 289 26.64 26.86 -8.28
C LYS A 289 25.88 26.66 -9.59
N PHE A 290 24.78 27.39 -9.82
CA PHE A 290 23.91 27.20 -10.99
C PHE A 290 23.33 28.52 -11.55
N PRO A 291 24.18 29.41 -12.08
CA PRO A 291 23.77 30.76 -12.53
C PRO A 291 22.77 30.78 -13.69
N SER A 292 22.68 29.69 -14.47
CA SER A 292 21.77 29.57 -15.62
C SER A 292 20.35 29.11 -15.27
N ARG A 293 20.10 28.66 -14.03
CA ARG A 293 18.74 28.27 -13.59
C ARG A 293 17.94 29.51 -13.23
N LYS A 294 17.06 29.95 -14.13
CA LYS A 294 16.03 30.96 -13.83
C LYS A 294 15.11 30.40 -12.73
N ARG A 295 15.12 31.01 -11.54
CA ARG A 295 14.06 30.77 -10.55
C ARG A 295 12.74 31.23 -11.16
N ASN A 296 11.70 30.39 -11.09
CA ASN A 296 10.33 30.92 -11.20
C ASN A 296 10.21 31.94 -10.06
N PRO A 297 9.83 33.21 -10.34
CA PRO A 297 9.73 34.21 -9.30
C PRO A 297 8.79 33.66 -8.23
N THR A 298 9.31 33.52 -7.00
CA THR A 298 8.47 33.37 -5.83
C THR A 298 7.46 34.51 -5.90
N ARG A 299 6.16 34.19 -5.82
CA ARG A 299 5.09 35.20 -5.87
C ARG A 299 5.52 36.36 -4.94
N PRO A 300 5.55 37.61 -5.43
CA PRO A 300 6.15 38.71 -4.69
C PRO A 300 5.56 38.79 -3.28
N GLU A 301 6.43 39.00 -2.29
CA GLU A 301 5.98 39.39 -0.95
C GLU A 301 5.05 40.57 -1.09
N ILE A 302 3.88 40.47 -0.45
CA ILE A 302 2.96 41.59 -0.35
C ILE A 302 3.66 42.58 0.56
N VAL A 303 4.27 43.60 -0.03
CA VAL A 303 4.77 44.76 0.71
C VAL A 303 3.55 45.45 1.28
N GLU A 304 3.42 45.47 2.61
CA GLU A 304 2.43 46.31 3.28
C GLU A 304 2.77 47.76 2.95
N VAL A 305 1.97 48.36 2.06
CA VAL A 305 2.03 49.80 1.80
C VAL A 305 1.44 50.49 3.03
N GLU A 306 2.09 51.54 3.53
CA GLU A 306 1.70 52.30 4.74
C GLU A 306 0.26 52.84 4.72
N ASP A 307 -0.43 52.79 3.58
CA ASP A 307 -1.81 53.23 3.39
C ASP A 307 -2.76 52.06 3.00
N SER A 308 -2.40 50.82 3.40
CA SER A 308 -3.19 49.61 3.14
C SER A 308 -4.36 49.47 4.13
N PRO A 309 -5.61 49.32 3.67
CA PRO A 309 -6.79 49.20 4.55
C PRO A 309 -6.91 47.82 5.25
N GLY A 310 -5.83 47.04 5.34
CA GLY A 310 -5.73 45.77 6.07
C GLY A 310 -5.01 44.65 5.29
N PRO A 311 -4.99 43.42 5.82
CA PRO A 311 -4.43 42.27 5.11
C PRO A 311 -5.31 41.86 3.92
N VAL A 312 -4.67 41.58 2.78
CA VAL A 312 -5.35 41.10 1.57
C VAL A 312 -5.89 39.68 1.78
N SER A 313 -7.18 39.47 1.54
CA SER A 313 -7.82 38.15 1.60
C SER A 313 -7.69 37.37 0.29
N LYS A 314 -7.79 38.06 -0.86
CA LYS A 314 -7.82 37.43 -2.19
C LYS A 314 -7.41 38.43 -3.27
N ILE A 315 -6.65 37.95 -4.25
CA ILE A 315 -6.42 38.69 -5.51
C ILE A 315 -7.51 38.31 -6.51
N ILE A 316 -8.26 39.31 -6.99
CA ILE A 316 -9.38 39.14 -7.92
C ILE A 316 -8.88 39.16 -9.36
N ARG A 317 -8.03 40.14 -9.70
CA ARG A 317 -7.55 40.35 -11.07
C ARG A 317 -6.10 40.83 -11.05
N ALA A 318 -5.35 40.48 -12.09
CA ALA A 318 -4.02 41.02 -12.33
C ALA A 318 -3.98 41.64 -13.73
N SER A 319 -3.40 42.82 -13.87
CA SER A 319 -3.16 43.50 -15.14
C SER A 319 -1.70 43.95 -15.24
N LYS A 320 -1.19 44.06 -16.46
CA LYS A 320 0.09 44.71 -16.75
C LYS A 320 -0.21 46.02 -17.46
N ILE A 321 0.29 47.12 -16.90
CA ILE A 321 0.18 48.44 -17.49
C ILE A 321 1.58 49.01 -17.60
N ARG A 322 1.87 49.68 -18.72
CA ARG A 322 3.14 50.34 -18.95
C ARG A 322 3.04 51.78 -18.45
N LEU A 323 3.70 52.08 -17.33
CA LEU A 323 3.72 53.40 -16.69
C LEU A 323 5.18 53.90 -16.71
N ASN A 324 5.40 55.12 -17.20
CA ASN A 324 6.73 55.75 -17.30
C ASN A 324 7.78 54.84 -17.97
N GLY A 325 7.39 54.16 -19.05
CA GLY A 325 8.27 53.28 -19.83
C GLY A 325 8.56 51.89 -19.22
N LYS A 326 8.14 51.65 -17.96
CA LYS A 326 8.32 50.36 -17.26
C LYS A 326 7.00 49.59 -17.17
N ASP A 327 7.07 48.28 -17.38
CA ASP A 327 5.94 47.39 -17.17
C ASP A 327 5.69 47.22 -15.67
N GLN A 328 4.56 47.73 -15.18
CA GLN A 328 4.11 47.56 -13.81
C GLN A 328 2.94 46.57 -13.77
N ARG A 329 2.97 45.63 -12.82
CA ARG A 329 1.85 44.73 -12.55
C ARG A 329 0.98 45.33 -11.46
N GLN A 330 -0.30 45.49 -11.75
CA GLN A 330 -1.30 45.89 -10.77
C GLN A 330 -2.18 44.70 -10.42
N TYR A 331 -2.62 44.64 -9.17
CA TYR A 331 -3.50 43.60 -8.66
C TYR A 331 -4.73 44.26 -8.06
N LEU A 332 -5.91 43.83 -8.49
CA LEU A 332 -7.17 44.13 -7.81
C LEU A 332 -7.30 43.16 -6.63
N VAL A 333 -7.35 43.68 -5.41
CA VAL A 333 -7.32 42.90 -4.18
C VAL A 333 -8.55 43.15 -3.32
N ARG A 334 -9.03 42.10 -2.64
CA ARG A 334 -10.07 42.16 -1.62
C ARG A 334 -9.45 42.09 -0.24
N PHE A 335 -9.67 43.10 0.59
CA PHE A 335 -9.18 43.15 1.97
C PHE A 335 -10.04 42.29 2.91
N LYS A 336 -9.44 41.74 3.98
CA LYS A 336 -10.19 40.97 5.00
C LYS A 336 -11.26 41.88 5.65
N ASN A 337 -12.44 41.32 5.89
CA ASN A 337 -13.59 41.99 6.54
C ASN A 337 -14.15 43.22 5.80
N GLN A 338 -13.93 43.34 4.48
CA GLN A 338 -14.52 44.40 3.66
C GLN A 338 -15.46 43.83 2.57
N THR A 339 -16.51 44.60 2.25
CA THR A 339 -17.46 44.27 1.18
C THR A 339 -16.84 44.48 -0.19
N ALA A 340 -17.42 43.84 -1.22
CA ALA A 340 -16.92 43.88 -2.59
C ALA A 340 -16.79 45.32 -3.16
N ASP A 341 -17.56 46.26 -2.65
CA ASP A 341 -17.54 47.67 -3.07
C ASP A 341 -16.22 48.39 -2.71
N LYS A 342 -15.37 47.78 -1.87
CA LYS A 342 -14.07 48.31 -1.44
C LYS A 342 -12.87 47.58 -2.06
N ASP A 343 -13.09 46.74 -3.07
CA ASP A 343 -12.00 46.10 -3.81
C ASP A 343 -11.16 47.19 -4.52
N LYS A 344 -9.83 47.20 -4.33
CA LYS A 344 -8.90 48.21 -4.91
C LYS A 344 -7.73 47.58 -5.64
#